data_AF-A0AAW8ATD7-F1
#
_entry.id   AF-A0AAW8ATD7-F1
#
_cell.length_a   1.000
_cell.length_b   1.000
_cell.length_c   1.000
_cell.angle_alpha   90.00
_cell.angle_beta   90.00
_cell.angle_gamma   90.00
#
_symmetry.space_group_name_H-M   'P 1'
#
loop_
_entity.id
_entity.type
_entity.pdbx_description
1 polymer ?
#
loop_
_entity_poly.entity_id
_entity_poly.type
_entity_poly.pdbx_seq_one_letter_code
_entity_poly.pdbx_strand_id
1 'polypeptide(L)' 'YSLDAVEAATAIENAINRELEEGVRTGDLERGTAAVSTDEMGDIFARYVADGV' A
#
# COMPACT_ATOMS: atom_id res chain seq x y z
N TYR A 1 5.26 0.06 17.18
CA TYR A 1 5.05 -0.96 18.23
C TYR A 1 4.44 -0.30 19.46
N SER A 2 3.13 -0.42 19.62
CA SER A 2 2.39 0.25 20.73
C SER A 2 1.09 -0.45 21.08
N LEU A 3 0.47 -1.14 20.12
CA LEU A 3 -0.87 -1.72 20.26
C LEU A 3 -0.88 -3.26 20.36
N ASP A 4 0.31 -3.89 20.41
CA ASP A 4 0.46 -5.36 20.35
C ASP A 4 -0.32 -6.04 19.20
N ALA A 5 -0.60 -5.29 18.14
CA ALA A 5 -1.42 -5.73 17.02
C ALA A 5 -0.54 -6.20 15.86
N VAL A 6 0.22 -7.27 16.09
CA VAL A 6 1.19 -7.79 15.10
C VAL A 6 0.50 -8.20 13.81
N GLU A 7 -0.63 -8.91 13.88
CA GLU A 7 -1.36 -9.34 12.67
C GLU A 7 -1.84 -8.16 11.83
N ALA A 8 -2.35 -7.10 12.48
CA ALA A 8 -2.76 -5.88 11.78
C ALA A 8 -1.57 -5.16 11.14
N ALA A 9 -0.42 -5.11 11.82
CA ALA A 9 0.80 -4.54 11.26
C ALA A 9 1.29 -5.34 10.04
N THR A 10 1.26 -6.66 10.12
CA THR A 10 1.65 -7.54 9.00
C THR A 10 0.67 -7.42 7.82
N ALA A 11 -0.64 -7.29 8.05
CA ALA A 11 -1.61 -7.06 6.99
C ALA A 11 -1.32 -5.75 6.22
N ILE A 12 -0.94 -4.69 6.95
CA ILE A 12 -0.52 -3.42 6.36
C ILE A 12 0.74 -3.60 5.49
N GLU A 13 1.74 -4.31 6.00
CA GLU A 13 2.99 -4.56 5.25
C GLU A 13 2.74 -5.38 3.98
N ASN A 14 1.87 -6.39 4.04
CA ASN A 14 1.51 -7.22 2.89
C ASN A 14 0.77 -6.43 1.82
N ALA A 15 -0.20 -5.59 2.21
CA ALA A 15 -0.93 -4.74 1.29
C ALA A 15 0.02 -3.80 0.52
N ILE A 16 1.00 -3.21 1.20
CA ILE A 16 2.02 -2.35 0.56
C ILE A 16 2.87 -3.16 -0.42
N ASN A 17 3.35 -4.35 -0.02
CA ASN A 17 4.18 -5.18 -0.89
C ASN A 17 3.43 -5.54 -2.18
N ARG A 18 2.15 -5.92 -2.06
CA ARG A 18 1.30 -6.23 -3.21
C ARG A 18 1.11 -5.03 -4.14
N GLU A 19 0.80 -3.86 -3.59
CA GLU A 19 0.63 -2.63 -4.36
C GLU A 19 1.89 -2.26 -5.16
N LEU A 20 3.06 -2.40 -4.53
CA LEU A 20 4.35 -2.18 -5.18
C LEU A 20 4.69 -3.25 -6.23
N GLU A 21 4.30 -4.51 -6.01
CA GLU A 21 4.43 -5.61 -6.98
C GLU A 21 3.57 -5.37 -8.22
N GLU A 22 2.35 -4.85 -8.04
CA GLU A 22 1.44 -4.47 -9.13
C GLU A 22 1.91 -3.21 -9.88
N GLY A 23 2.95 -2.54 -9.37
CA GLY A 23 3.61 -1.42 -10.02
C GLY A 23 2.99 -0.06 -9.70
N VAL A 24 2.07 0.00 -8.72
CA VAL A 24 1.49 1.25 -8.22
C VAL A 24 2.55 2.00 -7.44
N ARG A 25 2.87 3.22 -7.89
CA ARG A 25 3.93 4.05 -7.31
C ARG A 25 3.53 5.51 -7.34
N THR A 26 3.85 6.22 -6.27
CA THR A 26 3.81 7.68 -6.26
C THR A 26 5.00 8.26 -7.02
N GLY A 27 4.91 9.54 -7.39
CA GLY A 27 5.87 10.20 -8.29
C GLY A 27 7.31 10.33 -7.77
N ASP A 28 7.53 10.09 -6.48
CA ASP A 28 8.87 10.02 -5.88
C ASP A 28 9.58 8.69 -6.16
N LEU A 29 8.83 7.60 -6.40
CA LEU A 29 9.35 6.27 -6.72
C LEU A 29 9.30 5.96 -8.21
N GLU A 30 8.34 6.51 -8.93
CA GLU A 30 8.14 6.27 -10.37
C GLU A 30 9.09 7.13 -11.22
N ARG A 31 9.82 6.52 -12.16
CA ARG A 31 10.76 7.22 -13.06
C ARG A 31 10.23 7.36 -14.49
N GLY A 32 8.95 7.05 -14.72
CA GLY A 32 8.35 6.95 -16.03
C GLY A 32 6.89 7.43 -16.09
N THR A 33 5.96 6.51 -16.31
CA THR A 33 4.78 6.75 -17.18
C THR A 33 3.42 6.84 -16.48
N ALA A 34 3.27 6.41 -15.22
CA ALA A 34 1.99 6.53 -14.50
C ALA A 34 2.23 6.51 -12.98
N ALA A 35 2.46 7.69 -12.41
CA ALA A 35 2.46 7.86 -10.96
C ALA A 35 1.04 8.09 -10.46
N VAL A 36 0.66 7.44 -9.36
CA VAL A 36 -0.60 7.71 -8.65
C VAL A 36 -0.44 8.91 -7.72
N SER A 37 -1.56 9.56 -7.41
CA SER A 37 -1.59 10.61 -6.38
C SER A 37 -1.47 10.03 -4.97
N THR A 38 -1.17 10.89 -3.99
CA THR A 38 -1.13 10.48 -2.57
C THR A 38 -2.47 9.94 -2.09
N ASP A 39 -3.58 10.57 -2.50
CA ASP A 39 -4.92 10.13 -2.13
C ASP A 39 -5.26 8.79 -2.77
N GLU A 40 -4.92 8.61 -4.06
CA GLU A 40 -5.17 7.37 -4.79
C GLU A 40 -4.36 6.19 -4.24
N MET A 41 -3.09 6.41 -3.89
CA MET A 41 -2.27 5.41 -3.17
C MET A 41 -2.94 5.00 -1.85
N GLY A 42 -3.44 5.99 -1.09
CA GLY A 42 -4.15 5.72 0.17
C GLY A 42 -5.41 4.89 -0.01
N ASP A 43 -6.20 5.17 -1.05
CA ASP A 43 -7.44 4.45 -1.36
C ASP A 43 -7.17 3.01 -1.80
N ILE A 44 -6.15 2.78 -2.63
CA ILE A 44 -5.73 1.44 -3.07
C ILE A 44 -5.27 0.60 -1.88
N PHE A 45 -4.39 1.18 -1.06
CA PHE A 45 -3.89 0.55 0.16
C PHE A 45 -5.01 0.19 1.14
N ALA A 46 -5.91 1.13 1.43
CA ALA A 46 -7.03 0.90 2.36
C ALA A 46 -7.95 -0.23 1.89
N ARG A 47 -8.12 -0.37 0.57
CA ARG A 47 -8.89 -1.46 -0.03
C ARG A 47 -8.20 -2.81 0.18
N TYR A 48 -6.89 -2.94 -0.03
CA TYR A 48 -6.18 -4.20 0.20
C TYR A 48 -6.22 -4.66 1.66
N VAL A 49 -6.11 -3.72 2.60
CA VAL A 49 -6.28 -4.03 4.02
C VAL A 49 -7.72 -4.50 4.33
N ALA A 50 -8.74 -3.88 3.73
CA ALA A 50 -10.13 -4.27 3.92
C ALA A 50 -10.49 -5.62 3.28
N ASP A 51 -9.88 -5.93 2.13
CA ASP A 51 -10.08 -7.18 1.40
C ASP A 51 -9.32 -8.37 2.02
N GLY A 52 -8.42 -8.10 2.99
CA GLY A 52 -7.70 -9.12 3.76
C GLY A 52 -6.66 -9.91 2.95
N VAL A 53 -6.03 -9.24 1.98
CA VAL A 53 -5.16 -9.86 0.97
C VAL A 53 -3.68 -9.68 1.29
#